data_AF-A0A0C9UC69-F1
#
_entry.id   AF-A0A0C9UC69-F1
#
_cell.length_a   1.000
_cell.length_b   1.000
_cell.length_c   1.000
_cell.angle_alpha   90.00
_cell.angle_beta   90.00
_cell.angle_gamma   90.00
#
_symmetry.space_group_name_H-M   'P 1'
#
loop_
_entity.id
_entity.type
_entity.pdbx_description
1 polymer ?
#
loop_
_entity_poly.entity_id
_entity_poly.type
_entity_poly.pdbx_seq_one_letter_code
_entity_poly.pdbx_strand_id
1 'polypeptide(L)'
;MYYLLRSFAAIASLVYSANGAPAADPCVAIGGQKWVAPAAVRACFQSFPLNETRRSNVIDVVNKTFSFQTSINYQIQAPPPFAQDVHVDIASELKRIRAQKYASELDFHVDLSRTVKRLQDGHTVYQDLCYDSSFLTFLPFPV
;
A
#
# COMPACT_ATOMS: atom_id res chain seq x y z
N MET A 1 9.71 -74.09 -10.47
CA MET A 1 10.81 -73.26 -9.95
C MET A 1 10.32 -71.81 -9.99
N TYR A 2 9.95 -71.26 -8.83
CA TYR A 2 9.20 -70.01 -8.67
C TYR A 2 10.06 -68.78 -8.98
N TYR A 3 9.56 -67.85 -9.81
CA TYR A 3 10.19 -66.54 -10.04
C TYR A 3 9.79 -65.57 -8.91
N LEU A 4 10.80 -65.05 -8.19
CA LEU A 4 10.66 -64.06 -7.12
C LEU A 4 10.49 -62.65 -7.73
N LEU A 5 9.32 -62.04 -7.53
CA LEU A 5 9.11 -60.60 -7.76
C LEU A 5 9.76 -59.80 -6.61
N ARG A 6 10.68 -58.89 -6.94
CA ARG A 6 11.26 -57.93 -5.99
C ARG A 6 10.42 -56.65 -5.97
N SER A 7 9.71 -56.42 -4.87
CA SER A 7 8.99 -55.17 -4.62
C SER A 7 9.97 -54.05 -4.25
N PHE A 8 9.98 -52.97 -5.01
CA PHE A 8 10.67 -51.72 -4.64
C PHE A 8 9.71 -50.86 -3.81
N ALA A 9 10.00 -50.67 -2.52
CA ALA A 9 9.28 -49.74 -1.66
C ALA A 9 9.80 -48.31 -1.92
N ALA A 10 8.94 -47.43 -2.45
CA ALA A 10 9.25 -46.02 -2.62
C ALA A 10 9.13 -45.29 -1.26
N ILE A 11 10.24 -44.74 -0.78
CA ILE A 11 10.28 -43.92 0.45
C ILE A 11 9.86 -42.49 0.07
N ALA A 12 8.61 -42.13 0.36
CA ALA A 12 8.16 -40.75 0.25
C ALA A 12 8.75 -39.92 1.40
N SER A 13 9.71 -39.04 1.09
CA SER A 13 10.26 -38.11 2.08
C SER A 13 9.29 -36.94 2.27
N LEU A 14 8.63 -36.89 3.42
CA LEU A 14 7.86 -35.71 3.86
C LEU A 14 8.85 -34.58 4.18
N VAL A 15 8.98 -33.62 3.27
CA VAL A 15 9.65 -32.35 3.55
C VAL A 15 8.72 -31.56 4.47
N TYR A 16 9.01 -31.58 5.77
CA TYR A 16 8.34 -30.72 6.74
C TYR A 16 8.90 -29.30 6.54
N SER A 17 8.14 -28.43 5.87
CA SER A 17 8.43 -27.00 5.87
C SER A 17 8.41 -26.54 7.31
N ALA A 18 9.58 -26.19 7.87
CA ALA A 18 9.65 -25.51 9.14
C ALA A 18 8.91 -24.18 8.97
N ASN A 19 7.69 -24.10 9.50
CA ASN A 19 7.03 -22.82 9.70
C ASN A 19 7.94 -22.00 10.61
N GLY A 20 8.70 -21.07 10.03
CA GLY A 20 9.52 -20.12 10.77
C GLY A 20 8.67 -19.45 11.84
N ALA A 21 9.26 -19.21 13.01
CA ALA A 21 8.60 -18.47 14.07
C ALA A 21 8.01 -17.17 13.49
N PRO A 22 6.80 -16.74 13.92
CA PRO A 22 6.23 -15.48 13.48
C PRO A 22 7.28 -14.38 13.68
N ALA A 23 7.49 -13.56 12.65
CA ALA A 23 8.35 -12.38 12.80
C ALA A 23 7.85 -11.57 14.01
N ALA A 24 8.78 -11.17 14.88
CA ALA A 24 8.44 -10.39 16.07
C ALA A 24 7.68 -9.13 15.64
N ASP A 25 6.56 -8.84 16.28
CA ASP A 25 5.72 -7.68 15.98
C ASP A 25 6.43 -6.38 16.44
N PRO A 26 6.93 -5.54 15.51
CA PRO A 26 7.61 -4.30 15.86
C PRO A 26 6.69 -3.28 16.55
N CYS A 27 5.36 -3.41 16.42
CA CYS A 27 4.39 -2.52 17.05
C CYS A 27 4.32 -2.73 18.57
N VAL A 28 4.60 -3.94 19.07
CA VAL A 28 4.58 -4.24 20.51
C VAL A 28 5.61 -3.38 21.26
N ALA A 29 6.78 -3.16 20.66
CA ALA A 29 7.86 -2.39 21.28
C ALA A 29 7.51 -0.91 21.51
N ILE A 30 6.53 -0.38 20.76
CA ILE A 30 6.11 1.04 20.83
C ILE A 30 4.70 1.23 21.42
N GLY A 31 3.98 0.15 21.68
CA GLY A 31 2.61 0.19 22.21
C GLY A 31 2.52 0.92 23.55
N GLY A 32 1.55 1.83 23.67
CA GLY A 32 1.29 2.59 24.90
C GLY A 32 2.32 3.68 25.24
N GLN A 33 3.36 3.85 24.43
CA GLN A 33 4.36 4.90 24.66
C GLN A 33 3.87 6.26 24.16
N LYS A 34 4.17 7.31 24.93
CA LYS A 34 3.83 8.69 24.57
C LYS A 34 4.71 9.25 23.46
N TRP A 35 5.99 8.90 23.47
CA TRP A 35 7.00 9.40 22.54
C TRP A 35 7.82 8.24 22.01
N VAL A 36 7.93 8.15 20.69
CA VAL A 36 8.61 7.06 20.00
C VAL A 36 9.41 7.63 18.83
N ALA A 37 10.51 6.97 18.47
CA ALA A 37 11.30 7.39 17.32
C ALA A 37 10.50 7.16 16.02
N PRO A 38 10.48 8.10 15.06
CA PRO A 38 9.78 7.92 13.79
C PRO A 38 10.18 6.66 13.02
N ALA A 39 11.43 6.23 13.14
CA ALA A 39 11.91 4.98 12.54
C ALA A 39 11.22 3.73 13.12
N ALA A 40 10.92 3.71 14.42
CA ALA A 40 10.22 2.60 15.07
C ALA A 40 8.74 2.55 14.65
N VAL A 41 8.08 3.72 14.55
CA VAL A 41 6.73 3.83 13.99
C VAL A 41 6.69 3.33 12.56
N ARG A 42 7.66 3.75 11.74
CA ARG A 42 7.75 3.31 10.34
C ARG A 42 7.95 1.79 10.24
N ALA A 43 8.78 1.20 11.08
CA ALA A 43 8.95 -0.25 11.14
C ALA A 43 7.64 -0.98 11.50
N CYS A 44 6.87 -0.45 12.45
CA CYS A 44 5.53 -0.95 12.77
C CYS A 44 4.57 -0.86 11.58
N PHE A 45 4.44 0.30 10.95
CA PHE A 45 3.51 0.44 9.82
C PHE A 45 3.92 -0.36 8.58
N GLN A 46 5.21 -0.60 8.38
CA GLN A 46 5.70 -1.42 7.28
C GLN A 46 5.61 -2.93 7.56
N SER A 47 5.27 -3.37 8.78
CA SER A 47 5.13 -4.81 9.07
C SER A 47 3.80 -5.40 8.60
N PHE A 48 2.84 -4.56 8.18
CA PHE A 48 1.55 -5.02 7.66
C PHE A 48 1.65 -5.35 6.16
N PRO A 49 1.45 -6.62 5.76
CA PRO A 49 1.46 -6.99 4.35
C PRO A 49 0.22 -6.46 3.63
N LEU A 50 0.38 -6.09 2.36
CA LEU A 50 -0.70 -5.60 1.51
C LEU A 50 -1.82 -6.64 1.36
N ASN A 51 -3.05 -6.28 1.71
CA ASN A 51 -4.22 -7.11 1.50
C ASN A 51 -4.83 -6.81 0.13
N GLU A 52 -4.72 -7.76 -0.78
CA GLU A 52 -5.12 -7.60 -2.18
C GLU A 52 -6.61 -7.29 -2.40
N THR A 53 -7.48 -7.89 -1.57
CA THR A 53 -8.92 -7.62 -1.59
C THR A 53 -9.22 -6.20 -1.15
N ARG A 54 -8.61 -5.77 -0.03
CA ARG A 54 -8.76 -4.41 0.49
C ARG A 54 -8.20 -3.38 -0.48
N ARG A 55 -7.02 -3.62 -1.05
CA ARG A 55 -6.40 -2.79 -2.09
C ARG A 55 -7.37 -2.54 -3.24
N SER A 56 -7.97 -3.60 -3.78
CA SER A 56 -8.91 -3.51 -4.88
C SER A 56 -10.13 -2.65 -4.53
N ASN A 57 -10.69 -2.86 -3.32
CA ASN A 57 -11.82 -2.09 -2.83
C ASN A 57 -11.49 -0.60 -2.64
N VAL A 58 -10.34 -0.29 -2.03
CA VAL A 58 -9.88 1.10 -1.84
C VAL A 58 -9.74 1.81 -3.19
N ILE A 59 -9.07 1.17 -4.16
CA ILE A 59 -8.91 1.75 -5.50
C ILE A 59 -10.28 1.98 -6.16
N ASP A 60 -11.22 1.05 -6.02
CA ASP A 60 -12.56 1.21 -6.59
C ASP A 60 -13.35 2.36 -5.97
N VAL A 61 -13.29 2.51 -4.64
CA VAL A 61 -13.92 3.62 -3.92
C VAL A 61 -13.30 4.94 -4.36
N VAL A 62 -11.97 5.04 -4.36
CA VAL A 62 -11.27 6.25 -4.79
C VAL A 62 -11.60 6.60 -6.23
N ASN A 63 -11.60 5.63 -7.15
CA ASN A 63 -11.97 5.86 -8.55
C ASN A 63 -13.40 6.40 -8.69
N LYS A 64 -14.36 5.84 -7.93
CA LYS A 64 -15.75 6.32 -7.92
C LYS A 64 -15.85 7.73 -7.36
N THR A 65 -15.12 8.04 -6.29
CA THR A 65 -15.09 9.39 -5.69
C THR A 65 -14.49 10.42 -6.63
N PHE A 66 -13.42 10.09 -7.36
CA PHE A 66 -12.84 11.05 -8.30
C PHE A 66 -13.66 11.24 -9.57
N SER A 67 -14.59 10.32 -9.90
CA SER A 67 -15.33 10.36 -11.17
C SER A 67 -16.14 11.65 -11.42
N PHE A 68 -16.48 12.41 -10.37
CA PHE A 68 -17.18 13.69 -10.47
C PHE A 68 -16.27 14.93 -10.35
N GLN A 69 -14.97 14.75 -10.15
CA GLN A 69 -14.04 15.82 -9.84
C GLN A 69 -13.49 16.49 -11.12
N THR A 70 -13.43 17.82 -11.13
CA THR A 70 -13.13 18.61 -12.33
C THR A 70 -11.68 18.53 -12.81
N SER A 71 -10.74 18.30 -11.89
CA SER A 71 -9.31 18.14 -12.20
C SER A 71 -9.02 16.89 -13.02
N ILE A 72 -9.90 15.88 -13.01
CA ILE A 72 -9.71 14.64 -13.78
C ILE A 72 -10.54 14.55 -15.06
N ASN A 73 -11.37 15.56 -15.36
CA ASN A 73 -12.21 15.57 -16.57
C ASN A 73 -11.96 16.81 -17.45
N TYR A 74 -12.09 18.01 -16.89
CA TYR A 74 -12.03 19.26 -17.60
C TYR A 74 -10.60 19.77 -17.60
N GLN A 75 -9.95 19.77 -16.44
CA GLN A 75 -8.60 20.32 -16.30
C GLN A 75 -7.60 19.57 -17.17
N ILE A 76 -7.70 18.24 -17.26
CA ILE A 76 -6.83 17.41 -18.12
C ILE A 76 -6.92 17.75 -19.63
N GLN A 77 -7.97 18.46 -20.04
CA GLN A 77 -8.18 18.91 -21.42
C GLN A 77 -8.11 20.44 -21.53
N ALA A 78 -7.60 21.14 -20.51
CA ALA A 78 -7.64 22.59 -20.47
C ALA A 78 -6.83 23.19 -21.64
N PRO A 79 -7.44 24.06 -22.46
CA PRO A 79 -6.76 24.71 -23.58
C PRO A 79 -5.84 25.85 -23.09
N PRO A 80 -5.09 26.50 -24.00
CA PRO A 80 -4.40 27.74 -23.69
C PRO A 80 -5.35 28.77 -23.01
N PRO A 81 -4.88 29.51 -21.98
CA PRO A 81 -3.51 29.61 -21.48
C PRO A 81 -3.12 28.55 -20.43
N PHE A 82 -3.98 27.57 -20.12
CA PHE A 82 -3.80 26.57 -19.06
C PHE A 82 -3.14 25.27 -19.54
N ALA A 83 -2.58 25.28 -20.76
CA ALA A 83 -1.94 24.11 -21.35
C ALA A 83 -0.72 23.62 -20.54
N GLN A 84 -0.15 24.50 -19.71
CA GLN A 84 1.02 24.24 -18.86
C GLN A 84 0.64 23.97 -17.39
N ASP A 85 -0.65 23.98 -17.06
CA ASP A 85 -1.14 23.68 -15.71
C ASP A 85 -1.08 22.17 -15.41
N VAL A 86 -1.69 21.75 -14.31
CA VAL A 86 -1.74 20.35 -13.88
C VAL A 86 -2.68 19.53 -14.76
N HIS A 87 -2.16 18.48 -15.40
CA HIS A 87 -2.92 17.55 -16.27
C HIS A 87 -2.77 16.08 -15.84
N VAL A 88 -3.07 15.80 -14.57
CA VAL A 88 -2.92 14.44 -14.01
C VAL A 88 -4.13 13.57 -14.35
N ASP A 89 -3.88 12.45 -15.04
CA ASP A 89 -4.87 11.40 -15.26
C ASP A 89 -4.93 10.44 -14.06
N ILE A 90 -5.79 10.75 -13.10
CA ILE A 90 -5.99 9.89 -11.92
C ILE A 90 -6.49 8.50 -12.31
N ALA A 91 -7.34 8.36 -13.33
CA ALA A 91 -7.85 7.06 -13.72
C ALA A 91 -6.72 6.15 -14.25
N SER A 92 -5.78 6.71 -15.01
CA SER A 92 -4.56 6.01 -15.44
C SER A 92 -3.63 5.70 -14.26
N GLU A 93 -3.42 6.65 -13.35
CA GLU A 93 -2.58 6.43 -12.16
C GLU A 93 -3.16 5.36 -11.23
N LEU A 94 -4.48 5.29 -11.05
CA LEU A 94 -5.13 4.23 -10.27
C LEU A 94 -4.95 2.86 -10.92
N LYS A 95 -4.91 2.77 -12.25
CA LYS A 95 -4.56 1.52 -12.96
C LYS A 95 -3.10 1.14 -12.71
N ARG A 96 -2.17 2.09 -12.76
CA ARG A 96 -0.76 1.88 -12.40
C ARG A 96 -0.63 1.36 -10.97
N ILE A 97 -1.26 2.03 -10.01
CA ILE A 97 -1.24 1.67 -8.58
C ILE A 97 -1.80 0.26 -8.38
N ARG A 98 -2.89 -0.11 -9.07
CA ARG A 98 -3.45 -1.47 -9.01
C ARG A 98 -2.49 -2.54 -9.50
N ALA A 99 -1.68 -2.26 -10.53
CA ALA A 99 -0.73 -3.22 -11.09
C ALA A 99 0.59 -3.30 -10.31
N GLN A 100 0.92 -2.25 -9.54
CA GLN A 100 2.17 -2.17 -8.80
C GLN A 100 2.20 -3.11 -7.60
N LYS A 101 3.38 -3.68 -7.34
CA LYS A 101 3.67 -4.45 -6.13
C LYS A 101 4.19 -3.51 -5.05
N TYR A 102 3.70 -3.67 -3.83
CA TYR A 102 4.13 -2.90 -2.66
C TYR A 102 4.68 -3.85 -1.61
N ALA A 103 5.68 -3.38 -0.86
CA ALA A 103 6.28 -4.15 0.22
C ALA A 103 5.38 -4.19 1.47
N SER A 104 4.54 -3.17 1.65
CA SER A 104 3.63 -3.04 2.80
C SER A 104 2.32 -2.32 2.41
N GLU A 105 1.29 -2.42 3.26
CA GLU A 105 0.07 -1.58 3.15
C GLU A 105 0.45 -0.09 3.14
N LEU A 106 1.37 0.33 4.02
CA LEU A 106 1.81 1.73 4.11
C LEU A 106 2.32 2.24 2.76
N ASP A 107 3.17 1.47 2.08
CA ASP A 107 3.74 1.91 0.80
C ASP A 107 2.66 2.10 -0.27
N PHE A 108 1.61 1.26 -0.26
CA PHE A 108 0.44 1.42 -1.12
C PHE A 108 -0.33 2.72 -0.82
N HIS A 109 -0.66 2.97 0.45
CA HIS A 109 -1.40 4.17 0.86
C HIS A 109 -0.60 5.46 0.63
N VAL A 110 0.72 5.41 0.79
CA VAL A 110 1.63 6.54 0.51
C VAL A 110 1.68 6.85 -0.98
N ASP A 111 1.77 5.85 -1.87
CA ASP A 111 1.73 6.06 -3.32
C ASP A 111 0.39 6.70 -3.73
N LEU A 112 -0.72 6.19 -3.19
CA LEU A 112 -2.05 6.74 -3.44
C LEU A 112 -2.18 8.21 -2.97
N SER A 113 -1.72 8.53 -1.75
CA SER A 113 -1.74 9.90 -1.22
C SER A 113 -0.89 10.84 -2.06
N ARG A 114 0.32 10.43 -2.45
CA ARG A 114 1.22 11.25 -3.28
C ARG A 114 0.67 11.44 -4.69
N THR A 115 0.05 10.41 -5.25
CA THR A 115 -0.60 10.47 -6.56
C THR A 115 -1.72 11.50 -6.57
N VAL A 116 -2.61 11.47 -5.57
CA VAL A 116 -3.69 12.47 -5.44
C VAL A 116 -3.14 13.88 -5.27
N LYS A 117 -2.09 14.07 -4.46
CA LYS A 117 -1.45 15.39 -4.26
C LYS A 117 -0.86 16.00 -5.55
N ARG A 118 -0.57 15.20 -6.57
CA ARG A 118 -0.12 15.72 -7.88
C ARG A 118 -1.20 16.54 -8.58
N LEU A 119 -2.47 16.43 -8.18
CA LEU A 119 -3.55 17.30 -8.64
C LEU A 119 -3.38 18.77 -8.19
N GLN A 120 -2.56 19.01 -7.16
CA GLN A 120 -2.32 20.34 -6.57
C GLN A 120 -3.62 21.09 -6.19
N ASP A 121 -4.67 20.35 -5.84
CA ASP A 121 -5.94 20.90 -5.40
C ASP A 121 -6.15 20.55 -3.92
N GLY A 122 -6.26 21.57 -3.07
CA GLY A 122 -6.44 21.44 -1.62
C GLY A 122 -7.74 20.73 -1.21
N HIS A 123 -8.72 20.63 -2.11
CA HIS A 123 -9.95 19.87 -1.88
C HIS A 123 -9.81 18.38 -2.22
N THR A 124 -8.73 18.01 -2.93
CA THR A 124 -8.44 16.63 -3.31
C THR A 124 -7.42 16.03 -2.37
N VAL A 125 -7.91 15.26 -1.40
CA VAL A 125 -7.06 14.64 -0.39
C VAL A 125 -7.41 13.16 -0.28
N TYR A 126 -6.37 12.33 -0.28
CA TYR A 126 -6.47 10.95 0.16
C TYR A 126 -5.77 10.79 1.50
N GLN A 127 -6.56 10.41 2.51
CA GLN A 127 -6.14 10.12 3.87
C GLN A 127 -6.71 8.76 4.26
N ASP A 128 -5.86 7.92 4.84
CA ASP A 128 -6.27 6.65 5.42
C ASP A 128 -6.29 6.78 6.95
N LEU A 129 -7.39 6.37 7.56
CA LEU A 129 -7.63 6.57 8.99
C LEU A 129 -6.60 5.84 9.87
N CYS A 130 -6.01 4.74 9.40
CA CYS A 130 -5.00 4.01 10.16
C CYS A 130 -3.68 4.79 10.26
N TYR A 131 -3.43 5.76 9.38
CA TYR A 131 -2.16 6.49 9.31
C TYR A 131 -2.29 8.00 9.59
N ASP A 132 -3.49 8.58 9.47
CA ASP A 132 -3.71 10.03 9.59
C ASP A 132 -3.56 10.56 11.04
N SER A 133 -3.82 9.73 12.06
CA SER A 133 -3.83 10.19 13.47
C SER A 133 -3.23 9.22 14.49
N SER A 134 -2.74 8.05 14.08
CA SER A 134 -2.13 7.11 15.02
C SER A 134 -0.77 7.58 15.55
N PHE A 135 0.00 8.32 14.74
CA PHE A 135 1.23 8.98 15.15
C PHE A 135 1.40 10.31 14.42
N LEU A 136 1.76 11.35 15.15
CA LEU A 136 2.10 12.67 14.61
C LEU A 136 3.58 12.94 14.82
N THR A 137 4.26 13.39 13.78
CA THR A 137 5.65 13.86 13.87
C THR A 137 5.64 15.39 13.84
N PHE A 138 6.10 16.00 14.92
CA PHE A 138 6.26 17.45 14.99
C PHE A 138 7.74 17.82 14.81
N LEU A 139 8.02 18.70 13.86
CA LEU A 139 9.31 19.35 13.73
C LEU A 139 9.19 20.75 14.35
N PRO A 140 10.12 21.18 15.21
CA PRO A 140 10.03 22.48 15.89
C PRO A 140 10.39 23.67 14.96
N PHE A 141 10.38 23.46 13.64
CA PHE A 141 10.68 24.46 12.63
C PHE A 141 9.95 24.14 11.31
N PRO A 142 9.69 25.15 10.45
CA PRO A 142 9.18 24.93 9.10
C PRO A 142 10.19 24.19 8.23
N VAL A 143 9.72 23.26 7.40
CA VAL A 143 10.50 22.55 6.37
C VAL A 143 10.06 22.94 4.97
#